data_AF-A0A6I9QQH7-F1
#
_entry.id   AF-A0A6I9QQH7-F1
#
_cell.length_a   1.000
_cell.length_b   1.000
_cell.length_c   1.000
_cell.angle_alpha   90.00
_cell.angle_beta   90.00
_cell.angle_gamma   90.00
#
_symmetry.space_group_name_H-M   'P 1'
#
loop_
_entity.id
_entity.type
_entity.pdbx_description
1 polymer ?
#
loop_
_entity_poly.entity_id
_entity_poly.type
_entity_poly.pdbx_seq_one_letter_code
_entity_poly.pdbx_strand_id
1 'polypeptide(L)'
;MQSWSYVTTTALCYVQLCPINYTRWNDMLPLYKVELLRFVQTKFVIPPESHDWIIKSLNRKWKDYKAKLKRDYKKKGITEEEVARTCPLDVYPHQWIELVHYWFSERGQTYSNIGRAARSSQLVPHTSGSKSYARLRAEFGPNTSNSR
;
A
#
# COMPACT_ATOMS: atom_id res chain seq x y z
N MET A 1 28.88 17.03 16.33
CA MET A 1 28.37 15.67 16.05
C MET A 1 26.89 15.60 16.43
N GLN A 2 25.96 15.81 15.50
CA GLN A 2 24.50 15.72 15.78
C GLN A 2 23.73 14.95 14.68
N SER A 3 24.38 14.14 13.86
CA SER A 3 23.75 13.60 12.65
C SER A 3 22.92 12.32 12.84
N TRP A 4 22.99 11.64 13.99
CA TRP A 4 22.33 10.34 14.18
C TRP A 4 20.97 10.42 14.88
N SER A 5 20.71 11.46 15.66
CA SER A 5 19.41 11.67 16.32
C SER A 5 18.32 12.11 15.34
N TYR A 6 18.63 12.92 14.33
CA TYR A 6 17.61 13.41 13.40
C TYR A 6 17.03 12.32 12.49
N VAL A 7 17.83 11.33 12.10
CA VAL A 7 17.39 10.23 11.21
C VAL A 7 16.50 9.24 11.96
N THR A 8 16.81 8.94 13.22
CA THR A 8 15.95 8.10 14.05
C THR A 8 14.66 8.82 14.44
N THR A 9 14.72 10.10 14.83
CA THR A 9 13.52 10.88 15.18
C THR A 9 12.57 11.09 14.00
N THR A 10 13.08 11.34 12.78
CA THR A 10 12.21 11.48 11.59
C THR A 10 11.59 10.15 11.17
N ALA A 11 12.32 9.03 11.24
CA ALA A 11 11.77 7.71 10.96
C ALA A 11 10.72 7.30 12.02
N LEU A 12 10.97 7.56 13.30
CA LEU A 12 10.04 7.30 14.40
C LEU A 12 8.76 8.15 14.31
N CYS A 13 8.89 9.42 13.89
CA CYS A 13 7.74 10.30 13.67
C CYS A 13 6.86 9.82 12.51
N TYR A 14 7.45 9.28 11.43
CA TYR A 14 6.69 8.73 10.30
C TYR A 14 5.90 7.47 10.67
N VAL A 15 6.48 6.61 11.53
CA VAL A 15 5.83 5.39 12.04
C VAL A 15 4.65 5.72 12.97
N GLN A 16 4.77 6.79 13.79
CA GLN A 16 3.68 7.24 14.66
C GLN A 16 2.51 7.85 13.88
N LEU A 17 2.78 8.56 12.79
CA LEU A 17 1.75 9.28 12.03
C LEU A 17 0.97 8.40 11.05
N CYS A 18 1.42 7.17 10.79
CA CYS A 18 0.81 6.25 9.84
C CYS A 18 0.49 4.88 10.48
N PRO A 19 -0.55 4.79 11.32
CA PRO A 19 -0.93 3.53 11.95
C PRO A 19 -1.26 2.46 10.90
N ILE A 20 -0.65 1.28 11.03
CA ILE A 20 -0.79 0.21 10.03
C ILE A 20 -1.91 -0.78 10.35
N ASN A 21 -2.46 -0.73 11.56
CA ASN A 21 -3.52 -1.62 12.03
C ASN A 21 -4.87 -1.34 11.36
N TYR A 22 -5.13 -0.11 10.93
CA TYR A 22 -6.33 0.20 10.15
C TYR A 22 -6.37 -0.61 8.84
N THR A 23 -7.52 -1.24 8.56
CA THR A 23 -7.69 -2.00 7.32
C THR A 23 -7.76 -1.07 6.10
N ARG A 24 -8.52 0.03 6.19
CA ARG A 24 -8.66 1.01 5.09
C ARG A 24 -8.19 2.38 5.53
N TRP A 25 -7.64 3.14 4.58
CA TRP A 25 -7.24 4.53 4.78
C TRP A 25 -8.39 5.43 5.25
N ASN A 26 -9.61 5.14 4.80
CA ASN A 26 -10.78 5.92 5.17
C ASN A 26 -11.22 5.68 6.62
N ASP A 27 -10.87 4.54 7.21
CA ASP A 27 -11.18 4.20 8.60
C ASP A 27 -10.21 4.87 9.59
N MET A 28 -9.05 5.34 9.10
CA MET A 28 -8.08 6.08 9.90
C MET A 28 -8.66 7.42 10.34
N LEU A 29 -8.54 7.72 11.64
CA LEU A 29 -8.98 8.98 12.25
C LEU A 29 -8.50 10.19 11.42
N PRO A 30 -9.35 11.20 11.17
CA PRO A 30 -8.97 12.37 10.38
C PRO A 30 -7.73 13.10 10.91
N LEU A 31 -7.50 13.05 12.23
CA LEU A 31 -6.34 13.64 12.90
C LEU A 31 -5.01 13.19 12.28
N TYR A 32 -4.82 11.89 12.05
CA TYR A 32 -3.59 11.38 11.43
C TYR A 32 -3.33 11.99 10.05
N LYS A 33 -4.39 12.17 9.24
CA LYS A 33 -4.27 12.75 7.89
C LYS A 33 -3.90 14.23 7.95
N VAL A 34 -4.46 14.96 8.92
CA VAL A 34 -4.14 16.37 9.17
C VAL A 34 -2.70 16.51 9.66
N GLU A 35 -2.26 15.66 10.60
CA GLU A 35 -0.90 15.69 11.12
C GLU A 35 0.14 15.31 10.06
N LEU A 36 -0.15 14.30 9.23
CA LEU A 36 0.69 13.97 8.08
C LEU A 36 0.80 15.14 7.10
N LEU A 37 -0.32 15.80 6.78
CA LEU A 37 -0.31 16.95 5.89
C LEU A 37 0.52 18.11 6.47
N ARG A 38 0.34 18.40 7.77
CA ARG A 38 1.15 19.40 8.50
C ARG A 38 2.63 19.04 8.46
N PHE A 39 2.98 17.77 8.70
CA PHE A 39 4.37 17.30 8.62
C PHE A 39 4.96 17.55 7.23
N VAL A 40 4.24 17.23 6.15
CA VAL A 40 4.70 17.50 4.78
C VAL A 40 4.87 19.01 4.56
N GLN A 41 3.93 19.84 5.03
CA GLN A 41 4.04 21.30 4.95
C GLN A 41 5.24 21.88 5.73
N THR A 42 5.73 21.21 6.77
CA THR A 42 6.97 21.63 7.45
C THR A 42 8.23 21.45 6.59
N LYS A 43 8.16 20.59 5.57
CA LYS A 43 9.29 20.25 4.69
C LYS A 43 9.19 20.91 3.32
N PHE A 44 7.99 21.24 2.89
CA PHE A 44 7.71 21.75 1.55
C PHE A 44 6.71 22.91 1.61
N VAL A 45 6.95 23.95 0.81
CA VAL A 45 5.95 25.00 0.58
C VAL A 45 4.90 24.44 -0.36
N ILE A 46 3.71 24.18 0.17
CA ILE A 46 2.64 23.49 -0.54
C ILE A 46 1.44 24.43 -0.66
N PRO A 47 0.91 24.64 -1.87
CA PRO A 47 -0.31 25.39 -2.05
C PRO A 47 -1.52 24.56 -1.61
N PRO A 48 -2.56 25.17 -0.97
CA PRO A 48 -3.71 24.45 -0.42
C PRO A 48 -4.45 23.55 -1.41
N GLU A 49 -4.47 23.92 -2.69
CA GLU A 49 -5.13 23.20 -3.78
C GLU A 49 -4.49 21.82 -4.03
N SER A 50 -3.25 21.62 -3.59
CA SER A 50 -2.52 20.36 -3.75
C SER A 50 -2.76 19.36 -2.61
N HIS A 51 -3.49 19.74 -1.56
CA HIS A 51 -3.70 18.89 -0.38
C HIS A 51 -4.34 17.54 -0.73
N ASP A 52 -5.36 17.52 -1.58
CA ASP A 52 -6.04 16.28 -1.98
C ASP A 52 -5.08 15.31 -2.69
N TRP A 53 -4.21 15.85 -3.54
CA TRP A 53 -3.20 15.05 -4.22
C TRP A 53 -2.18 14.48 -3.24
N ILE A 54 -1.75 15.27 -2.25
CA ILE A 54 -0.82 14.82 -1.20
C ILE A 54 -1.45 13.70 -0.38
N ILE A 55 -2.69 13.85 0.07
CA ILE A 55 -3.40 12.81 0.81
C ILE A 55 -3.53 11.52 -0.02
N LYS A 56 -3.82 11.63 -1.33
CA LYS A 56 -3.84 10.48 -2.25
C LYS A 56 -2.46 9.80 -2.35
N SER A 57 -1.39 10.60 -2.44
CA SER A 57 -0.01 10.11 -2.51
C SER A 57 0.40 9.41 -1.21
N LEU A 58 0.05 9.97 -0.05
CA LEU A 58 0.29 9.37 1.27
C LEU A 58 -0.47 8.05 1.42
N ASN A 59 -1.74 8.00 1.02
CA ASN A 59 -2.53 6.75 1.00
C ASN A 59 -1.86 5.67 0.14
N ARG A 60 -1.31 6.04 -1.03
CA ARG A 60 -0.55 5.11 -1.88
C ARG A 60 0.68 4.58 -1.15
N LYS A 61 1.52 5.46 -0.60
CA LYS A 61 2.72 5.07 0.15
C LYS A 61 2.39 4.17 1.35
N TRP A 62 1.33 4.47 2.09
CA TRP A 62 0.86 3.65 3.20
C TRP A 62 0.45 2.24 2.76
N LYS A 63 -0.32 2.12 1.66
CA LYS A 63 -0.68 0.82 1.07
C LYS A 63 0.54 0.04 0.58
N ASP A 64 1.48 0.72 -0.07
CA ASP A 64 2.70 0.12 -0.60
C ASP A 64 3.60 -0.39 0.54
N TYR A 65 3.70 0.34 1.65
CA TYR A 65 4.41 -0.09 2.85
C TYR A 65 3.77 -1.35 3.46
N LYS A 66 2.44 -1.39 3.64
CA LYS A 66 1.73 -2.60 4.12
C LYS A 66 1.92 -3.79 3.17
N ALA A 67 1.93 -3.55 1.86
CA ALA A 67 2.17 -4.59 0.86
C ALA A 67 3.61 -5.12 0.92
N LYS A 68 4.60 -4.23 1.13
CA LYS A 68 6.00 -4.60 1.35
C LYS A 68 6.13 -5.49 2.60
N LEU A 69 5.57 -5.07 3.74
CA LEU A 69 5.55 -5.87 4.96
C LEU A 69 4.94 -7.26 4.73
N LYS A 70 3.78 -7.33 4.06
CA LYS A 70 3.14 -8.62 3.75
C LYS A 70 4.04 -9.51 2.89
N ARG A 71 4.72 -8.95 1.89
CA ARG A 71 5.63 -9.71 1.02
C ARG A 71 6.87 -10.22 1.76
N ASP A 72 7.43 -9.39 2.62
CA ASP A 72 8.70 -9.67 3.28
C ASP A 72 8.52 -10.72 4.39
N TYR A 73 7.38 -10.68 5.11
CA TYR A 73 7.11 -11.52 6.28
C TYR A 73 6.13 -12.68 6.04
N LYS A 74 5.08 -12.51 5.21
CA LYS A 74 4.09 -13.57 4.96
C LYS A 74 4.53 -14.49 3.80
N LYS A 75 5.48 -15.38 4.07
CA LYS A 75 5.95 -16.40 3.11
C LYS A 75 5.07 -17.65 3.13
N LYS A 76 5.18 -18.48 2.09
CA LYS A 76 4.43 -19.75 2.00
C LYS A 76 4.90 -20.70 3.10
N GLY A 77 3.95 -21.27 3.84
CA GLY A 77 4.21 -22.27 4.89
C GLY A 77 4.47 -21.72 6.29
N ILE A 78 4.48 -20.39 6.47
CA ILE A 78 4.61 -19.74 7.79
C ILE A 78 3.23 -19.58 8.43
N THR A 79 3.12 -19.88 9.73
CA THR A 79 1.86 -19.70 10.48
C THR A 79 1.64 -18.26 10.92
N GLU A 80 0.42 -17.96 11.36
CA GLU A 80 0.06 -16.64 11.86
C GLU A 80 0.89 -16.22 13.07
N GLU A 81 1.10 -17.14 14.01
CA GLU A 81 1.84 -16.92 15.25
C GLU A 81 3.33 -16.66 14.98
N GLU A 82 3.91 -17.37 14.01
CA GLU A 82 5.30 -17.16 13.59
C GLU A 82 5.49 -15.77 12.96
N VAL A 83 4.56 -15.33 12.12
CA VAL A 83 4.60 -13.96 11.56
C VAL A 83 4.38 -12.92 12.68
N ALA A 84 3.47 -13.15 13.61
CA ALA A 84 3.19 -12.23 14.72
C ALA A 84 4.41 -12.02 15.63
N ARG A 85 5.26 -13.05 15.80
CA ARG A 85 6.52 -12.97 16.58
C ARG A 85 7.64 -12.22 15.87
N THR A 86 7.60 -12.09 14.54
CA THR A 86 8.66 -11.45 13.74
C THR A 86 8.40 -9.96 13.51
N CYS A 87 7.97 -9.24 14.56
CA CYS A 87 7.65 -7.82 14.47
C CYS A 87 8.88 -6.99 14.02
N PRO A 88 8.76 -6.17 12.97
CA PRO A 88 9.79 -5.22 12.58
C PRO A 88 10.08 -4.19 13.69
N LEU A 89 11.32 -3.70 13.78
CA LEU A 89 11.73 -2.66 14.75
C LEU A 89 11.05 -1.30 14.49
N ASP A 90 10.70 -1.04 13.24
CA ASP A 90 10.04 0.18 12.77
C ASP A 90 8.51 0.12 12.91
N VAL A 91 7.95 -0.88 13.59
CA VAL A 91 6.51 -1.06 13.74
C VAL A 91 6.14 -1.30 15.20
N TYR A 92 5.04 -0.69 15.66
CA TYR A 92 4.50 -0.98 16.98
C TYR A 92 3.98 -2.41 17.08
N PRO A 93 4.38 -3.19 18.11
CA PRO A 93 3.99 -4.61 18.23
C PRO A 93 2.48 -4.84 18.21
N HIS A 94 1.70 -3.99 18.87
CA HIS A 94 0.22 -4.12 18.86
C HIS A 94 -0.36 -3.95 17.44
N GLN A 95 0.14 -2.97 16.68
CA GLN A 95 -0.32 -2.74 15.32
C GLN A 95 0.11 -3.86 14.37
N TRP A 96 1.30 -4.40 14.60
CA TRP A 96 1.80 -5.56 13.85
C TRP A 96 0.89 -6.76 14.03
N ILE A 97 0.57 -7.11 15.28
CA ILE A 97 -0.28 -8.26 15.61
C ILE A 97 -1.66 -8.11 14.96
N GLU A 98 -2.32 -6.96 15.08
CA GLU A 98 -3.62 -6.70 14.43
C GLU A 98 -3.55 -6.82 12.91
N LEU A 99 -2.47 -6.32 12.29
CA LEU A 99 -2.26 -6.41 10.85
C LEU A 99 -2.05 -7.86 10.39
N VAL A 100 -1.27 -8.64 11.15
CA VAL A 100 -1.01 -10.05 10.87
C VAL A 100 -2.31 -10.84 11.00
N HIS A 101 -3.07 -10.66 12.08
CA HIS A 101 -4.40 -11.25 12.23
C HIS A 101 -5.31 -10.98 11.03
N TYR A 102 -5.32 -9.73 10.55
CA TYR A 102 -6.08 -9.38 9.35
C TYR A 102 -5.60 -10.16 8.10
N TRP A 103 -4.30 -10.37 7.91
CA TRP A 103 -3.79 -11.11 6.75
C TRP A 103 -4.17 -12.58 6.72
N PHE A 104 -4.36 -13.21 7.88
CA PHE A 104 -4.75 -14.60 8.03
C PHE A 104 -6.27 -14.78 8.17
N SER A 105 -7.01 -13.71 8.50
CA SER A 105 -8.48 -13.72 8.45
C SER A 105 -9.01 -14.12 7.07
N GLU A 106 -10.18 -14.78 7.06
CA GLU A 106 -10.89 -15.17 5.83
C GLU A 106 -11.07 -13.97 4.90
N ARG A 107 -11.53 -12.83 5.45
CA ARG A 107 -11.73 -11.59 4.72
C ARG A 107 -10.45 -11.13 4.01
N GLY A 108 -9.33 -11.09 4.73
CA GLY A 108 -8.04 -10.67 4.18
C GLY A 108 -7.52 -11.60 3.08
N GLN A 109 -7.76 -12.91 3.24
CA GLN A 109 -7.40 -13.91 2.23
C GLN A 109 -8.26 -13.80 0.97
N THR A 110 -9.58 -13.64 1.13
CA THR A 110 -10.53 -13.47 0.02
C THR A 110 -10.15 -12.27 -0.85
N TYR A 111 -9.96 -11.08 -0.26
CA TYR A 111 -9.53 -9.90 -1.02
C TYR A 111 -8.16 -10.08 -1.67
N SER A 112 -7.24 -10.78 -0.99
CA SER A 112 -5.92 -11.07 -1.55
C SER A 112 -6.00 -12.00 -2.77
N ASN A 113 -6.90 -12.98 -2.76
CA ASN A 113 -7.12 -13.90 -3.87
C ASN A 113 -7.82 -13.22 -5.04
N ILE A 114 -8.85 -12.41 -4.79
CA ILE A 114 -9.49 -11.57 -5.81
C ILE A 114 -8.46 -10.67 -6.48
N GLY A 115 -7.63 -9.98 -5.69
CA GLY A 115 -6.59 -9.10 -6.23
C GLY A 115 -5.50 -9.85 -7.02
N ARG A 116 -5.18 -11.10 -6.65
CA ARG A 116 -4.25 -11.95 -7.41
C ARG A 116 -4.88 -12.37 -8.74
N ALA A 117 -6.14 -12.82 -8.73
CA ALA A 117 -6.88 -13.24 -9.92
C ALA A 117 -7.06 -12.06 -10.91
N ALA A 118 -7.44 -10.89 -10.40
CA ALA A 118 -7.58 -9.69 -11.22
C ALA A 118 -6.25 -9.28 -11.89
N ARG A 119 -5.12 -9.39 -11.17
CA ARG A 119 -3.80 -9.13 -11.74
C ARG A 119 -3.37 -10.18 -12.77
N SER A 120 -3.67 -11.46 -12.55
CA SER A 120 -3.35 -12.50 -13.52
C SER A 120 -4.18 -12.39 -14.80
N SER A 121 -5.41 -11.86 -14.71
CA SER A 121 -6.27 -11.62 -15.87
C SER A 121 -5.99 -10.30 -16.59
N GLN A 122 -5.05 -9.49 -16.11
CA GLN A 122 -4.67 -8.24 -16.77
C GLN A 122 -3.74 -8.53 -17.96
N LEU A 123 -4.32 -8.59 -19.15
CA LEU A 123 -3.59 -8.89 -20.39
C LEU A 123 -3.01 -7.64 -21.05
N VAL A 124 -3.68 -6.49 -20.87
CA VAL A 124 -3.31 -5.26 -21.58
C VAL A 124 -2.24 -4.51 -20.78
N PRO A 125 -1.07 -4.21 -21.38
CA PRO A 125 -0.04 -3.42 -20.72
C PRO A 125 -0.52 -1.98 -20.49
N HIS A 126 -0.09 -1.37 -19.38
CA HIS A 126 -0.45 0.01 -19.05
C HIS A 126 0.03 1.02 -20.11
N THR A 127 1.17 0.74 -20.74
CA THR A 127 1.77 1.56 -21.79
C THR A 127 1.96 0.75 -23.06
N SER A 128 1.51 1.29 -24.19
CA SER A 128 1.65 0.69 -25.52
C SER A 128 3.09 0.70 -26.06
N GLY A 129 3.95 1.56 -25.49
CA GLY A 129 5.20 1.95 -26.15
C GLY A 129 4.91 2.49 -27.55
N SER A 130 5.70 2.06 -28.54
CA SER A 130 5.49 2.41 -29.96
C SER A 130 4.37 1.61 -30.64
N LYS A 131 3.66 0.71 -29.95
CA LYS A 131 2.52 -0.02 -30.54
C LYS A 131 1.29 0.89 -30.61
N SER A 132 0.64 0.94 -31.76
CA SER A 132 -0.61 1.68 -31.92
C SER A 132 -1.78 1.00 -31.20
N TYR A 133 -2.79 1.78 -30.81
CA TYR A 133 -4.01 1.26 -30.19
C TYR A 133 -4.76 0.25 -31.07
N ALA A 134 -4.72 0.41 -32.39
CA ALA A 134 -5.31 -0.55 -33.32
C ALA A 134 -4.65 -1.94 -33.19
N ARG A 135 -3.32 -2.00 -33.05
CA ARG A 135 -2.59 -3.26 -32.84
C ARG A 135 -2.87 -3.87 -31.47
N LEU A 136 -2.87 -3.07 -30.41
CA LEU A 136 -3.24 -3.56 -29.08
C LEU A 136 -4.68 -4.11 -29.05
N ARG A 137 -5.61 -3.48 -29.76
CA ARG A 137 -6.99 -3.97 -29.88
C ARG A 137 -7.09 -5.25 -30.71
N ALA A 138 -6.24 -5.43 -31.72
CA ALA A 138 -6.17 -6.69 -32.45
C ALA A 138 -5.53 -7.82 -31.61
N GLU A 139 -4.52 -7.51 -30.79
CA GLU A 139 -3.83 -8.47 -29.93
C GLU A 139 -4.67 -8.89 -28.71
N PHE A 140 -5.40 -7.95 -28.10
CA PHE A 140 -6.06 -8.14 -26.80
C PHE A 140 -7.57 -7.82 -26.80
N GLY A 141 -8.13 -7.42 -27.94
CA GLY A 141 -9.57 -7.20 -28.06
C GLY A 141 -10.36 -8.52 -28.07
N PRO A 142 -11.67 -8.46 -27.81
CA PRO A 142 -12.51 -9.65 -27.93
C PRO A 142 -12.47 -10.17 -29.38
N ASN A 143 -12.16 -11.47 -29.55
CA ASN A 143 -12.26 -12.13 -30.85
C ASN A 143 -13.71 -12.05 -31.33
N THR A 144 -14.01 -11.13 -32.25
CA THR A 144 -15.31 -11.06 -32.94
C THR A 144 -15.43 -12.14 -34.02
N SER A 145 -14.80 -13.31 -33.82
CA SER A 145 -14.90 -14.47 -34.69
C SER A 145 -15.79 -15.54 -34.07
N ASN A 146 -17.02 -15.18 -33.71
CA ASN A 146 -18.10 -16.16 -33.62
C ASN A 146 -19.45 -15.47 -33.89
N SER A 147 -19.67 -15.11 -35.15
CA SER A 147 -21.01 -14.88 -35.68
C SER A 147 -21.01 -15.21 -37.17
N ARG A 148 -21.35 -16.45 -37.50
CA ARG A 148 -22.01 -16.78 -38.76
C ARG A 148 -22.87 -18.01 -38.56
#